data_AF-A0A8R1DL41-F1
#
_entry.id   AF-A0A8R1DL41-F1
#
_cell.length_a   1.000
_cell.length_b   1.000
_cell.length_c   1.000
_cell.angle_alpha   90.00
_cell.angle_beta   90.00
_cell.angle_gamma   90.00
#
_symmetry.space_group_name_H-M   'P 1'
#
loop_
_entity.id
_entity.type
_entity.pdbx_description
1 polymer ?
#
loop_
_entity_poly.entity_id
_entity_poly.type
_entity_poly.pdbx_seq_one_letter_code
_entity_poly.pdbx_strand_id
1 'polypeptide(L)'
;MGSSQSMRKNETILKSRVKMLEKKLKAESKRNNFQKIRMKRAEQQIRHELEELKVRNKALEDTCEKRTPCCGICWRPYQNNEAMIPRILSCGHTLCESCGLKLAKSSYVECPFDRIKTPMFFNGIQSLPKNFTILQLANVSRQS
;
A
#
# COMPACT_ATOMS: atom_id res chain seq x y z
N MET A 1 -37.47 73.42 9.20
CA MET A 1 -38.19 72.18 8.82
C MET A 1 -37.36 71.21 7.95
N GLY A 2 -36.20 71.58 7.38
CA GLY A 2 -35.41 70.70 6.50
C GLY A 2 -34.62 69.56 7.18
N SER A 3 -34.21 69.70 8.44
CA SER A 3 -33.30 68.75 9.10
C SER A 3 -33.95 67.40 9.42
N SER A 4 -35.23 67.39 9.84
CA SER A 4 -35.96 66.16 10.19
C SER A 4 -36.26 65.28 8.98
N GLN A 5 -36.40 65.88 7.79
CA GLN A 5 -36.66 65.17 6.54
C GLN A 5 -35.38 64.57 5.95
N SER A 6 -34.23 65.23 6.14
CA SER A 6 -32.90 64.69 5.79
C SER A 6 -32.53 63.48 6.65
N MET A 7 -32.79 63.54 7.96
CA MET A 7 -32.55 62.43 8.89
C MET A 7 -33.39 61.18 8.54
N ARG A 8 -34.69 61.36 8.22
CA ARG A 8 -35.56 60.26 7.78
C ARG A 8 -35.11 59.61 6.46
N LYS A 9 -34.58 60.40 5.52
CA LYS A 9 -33.99 59.88 4.27
C LYS A 9 -32.74 59.04 4.55
N ASN A 10 -31.85 59.50 5.42
CA ASN A 10 -30.65 58.75 5.83
C ASN A 10 -30.98 57.43 6.54
N GLU A 11 -31.97 57.45 7.44
CA GLU A 11 -32.45 56.23 8.12
C GLU A 11 -33.00 55.20 7.13
N THR A 12 -33.74 55.66 6.11
CA THR A 12 -34.31 54.81 5.06
C THR A 12 -33.23 54.18 4.18
N ILE A 13 -32.18 54.95 3.85
CA ILE A 13 -31.01 54.48 3.10
C ILE A 13 -30.24 53.43 3.92
N LEU A 14 -30.01 53.68 5.22
CA LEU A 14 -29.36 52.71 6.11
C LEU A 14 -30.14 51.40 6.19
N LYS A 15 -31.45 51.46 6.43
CA LYS A 15 -32.33 50.26 6.45
C LYS A 15 -32.26 49.47 5.15
N SER A 16 -32.21 50.16 4.01
CA SER A 16 -32.08 49.53 2.69
C SER A 16 -30.71 48.85 2.50
N ARG A 17 -29.62 49.48 2.97
CA ARG A 17 -28.26 48.89 2.92
C ARG A 17 -28.14 47.65 3.82
N VAL A 18 -28.68 47.71 5.04
CA VAL A 18 -28.71 46.54 5.96
C VAL A 18 -29.45 45.38 5.31
N LYS A 19 -30.63 45.62 4.74
CA LYS A 19 -31.40 44.59 4.02
C LYS A 19 -30.63 43.99 2.83
N MET A 20 -29.84 44.80 2.11
CA MET A 20 -28.97 44.31 1.04
C MET A 20 -27.82 43.44 1.58
N LEU A 21 -27.17 43.85 2.68
CA LEU A 21 -26.10 43.09 3.31
C LEU A 21 -26.59 41.74 3.84
N GLU A 22 -27.74 41.70 4.49
CA GLU A 22 -28.37 40.45 4.95
C GLU A 22 -28.66 39.49 3.80
N LYS A 23 -29.14 40.00 2.65
CA LYS A 23 -29.35 39.18 1.45
C LYS A 23 -28.04 38.60 0.92
N LYS A 24 -26.96 39.39 0.89
CA LYS A 24 -25.62 38.94 0.48
C LYS A 24 -25.08 37.88 1.43
N LEU A 25 -25.18 38.11 2.75
CA LEU A 25 -24.75 37.16 3.78
C LEU A 25 -25.51 35.82 3.67
N LYS A 26 -26.82 35.86 3.44
CA LYS A 26 -27.63 34.64 3.21
C LYS A 26 -27.22 33.92 1.93
N ALA A 27 -26.93 34.63 0.85
CA ALA A 27 -26.45 34.03 -0.40
C ALA A 27 -25.07 33.39 -0.26
N GLU A 28 -24.16 34.05 0.47
CA GLU A 28 -22.82 33.55 0.76
C GLU A 28 -22.85 32.33 1.68
N SER A 29 -23.68 32.36 2.74
CA SER A 29 -23.93 31.20 3.60
C SER A 29 -24.44 29.99 2.81
N LYS A 30 -25.36 30.21 1.86
CA LYS A 30 -25.83 29.15 0.94
C LYS A 30 -24.71 28.61 0.05
N ARG A 31 -23.87 29.47 -0.52
CA ARG A 31 -22.70 29.07 -1.33
C ARG A 31 -21.71 28.26 -0.51
N ASN A 32 -21.37 28.72 0.69
CA ASN A 32 -20.46 28.04 1.61
C ASN A 32 -21.02 26.67 2.02
N ASN A 33 -22.32 26.57 2.28
CA ASN A 33 -22.96 25.30 2.58
C ASN A 33 -22.89 24.32 1.39
N PHE A 34 -23.15 24.79 0.17
CA PHE A 34 -23.04 23.97 -1.03
C PHE A 34 -21.60 23.50 -1.28
N GLN A 35 -20.62 24.39 -1.10
CA GLN A 35 -19.21 24.07 -1.21
C GLN A 35 -18.78 23.04 -0.16
N LYS A 36 -19.27 23.16 1.08
CA LYS A 36 -19.01 22.20 2.16
C LYS A 36 -19.57 20.81 1.84
N ILE A 37 -20.80 20.72 1.29
CA ILE A 37 -21.41 19.46 0.86
C ILE A 37 -20.58 18.81 -0.25
N ARG A 38 -20.13 19.61 -1.22
CA ARG A 38 -19.30 19.13 -2.33
C ARG A 38 -17.95 18.59 -1.84
N MET A 39 -17.29 19.31 -0.92
CA MET A 39 -16.04 18.86 -0.30
C MET A 39 -16.22 17.57 0.50
N LYS A 40 -17.31 17.46 1.28
CA LYS A 40 -17.60 16.24 2.06
C LYS A 40 -17.79 15.01 1.18
N ARG A 41 -18.43 15.16 0.01
CA ARG A 41 -18.56 14.07 -0.98
C ARG A 41 -17.22 13.67 -1.57
N ALA A 42 -16.37 14.64 -1.92
CA ALA A 42 -15.02 14.36 -2.41
C ALA A 42 -14.16 13.66 -1.35
N GLU A 43 -14.25 14.08 -0.09
CA GLU A 43 -13.56 13.41 1.02
C GLU A 43 -14.03 11.96 1.19
N GLN A 44 -15.34 11.72 1.08
CA GLN A 44 -15.90 10.37 1.17
C GLN A 44 -15.43 9.47 0.01
N GLN A 45 -15.29 10.02 -1.20
CA GLN A 45 -14.72 9.32 -2.35
C GLN A 45 -13.25 8.95 -2.10
N ILE A 46 -12.43 9.91 -1.66
CA ILE A 46 -11.01 9.67 -1.34
C ILE A 46 -10.89 8.61 -0.24
N ARG A 47 -11.75 8.65 0.79
CA ARG A 47 -11.76 7.67 1.89
C ARG A 47 -12.05 6.26 1.38
N HIS A 48 -13.00 6.11 0.45
CA HIS A 48 -13.33 4.82 -0.16
C HIS A 48 -12.17 4.29 -0.99
N GLU A 49 -11.60 5.11 -1.87
CA GLU A 49 -10.45 4.75 -2.70
C GLU A 49 -9.21 4.37 -1.85
N LEU A 50 -8.97 5.10 -0.76
CA LEU A 50 -7.90 4.77 0.18
C LEU A 50 -8.14 3.40 0.85
N GLU A 51 -9.38 3.08 1.20
CA GLU A 51 -9.71 1.78 1.80
C GLU A 51 -9.51 0.63 0.80
N GLU A 52 -9.91 0.82 -0.47
CA GLU A 52 -9.65 -0.15 -1.54
C GLU A 52 -8.14 -0.36 -1.75
N LEU A 53 -7.35 0.72 -1.75
CA LEU A 53 -5.89 0.64 -1.86
C LEU A 53 -5.26 -0.06 -0.66
N LYS A 54 -5.77 0.16 0.56
CA LYS A 54 -5.31 -0.56 1.75
C LYS A 54 -5.58 -2.06 1.64
N VAL A 55 -6.77 -2.47 1.20
CA VAL A 55 -7.10 -3.88 1.00
C VAL A 55 -6.16 -4.51 -0.03
N ARG A 56 -5.89 -3.81 -1.13
CA ARG A 56 -4.96 -4.27 -2.18
C ARG A 56 -3.52 -4.40 -1.67
N ASN A 57 -3.03 -3.42 -0.90
CA ASN A 57 -1.67 -3.44 -0.36
C ASN A 57 -1.51 -4.44 0.78
N LYS A 58 -2.55 -4.67 1.58
CA LYS A 58 -2.55 -5.72 2.60
C LYS A 58 -2.27 -7.11 2.01
N ALA A 59 -2.80 -7.40 0.82
CA ALA A 59 -2.50 -8.65 0.10
C ALA A 59 -1.02 -8.76 -0.35
N LEU A 60 -0.31 -7.64 -0.48
CA LEU A 60 1.14 -7.62 -0.75
C LEU A 60 1.95 -7.75 0.55
N GLU A 61 1.50 -7.10 1.63
CA GLU A 61 2.06 -7.21 2.99
C GLU A 61 1.97 -8.65 3.54
N ASP A 62 0.87 -9.36 3.28
CA ASP A 62 0.65 -10.75 3.70
C ASP A 62 1.62 -11.77 3.06
N THR A 63 2.54 -11.35 2.17
CA THR A 63 3.54 -12.24 1.57
C THR A 63 4.86 -12.39 2.33
N CYS A 64 5.12 -11.64 3.41
CA CYS A 64 6.27 -11.92 4.28
C CYS A 64 6.16 -11.41 5.73
N GLU A 65 4.98 -10.96 6.14
CA GLU A 65 4.74 -10.29 7.41
C GLU A 65 4.00 -11.27 8.34
N LYS A 66 4.57 -11.99 9.33
CA LYS A 66 5.50 -11.66 10.42
C LYS A 66 6.04 -12.95 11.07
N ARG A 67 6.85 -13.73 10.35
CA ARG A 67 7.71 -14.87 10.81
C ARG A 67 7.83 -15.98 9.77
N THR A 68 7.04 -15.94 8.71
CA THR A 68 7.17 -16.89 7.62
C THR A 68 8.44 -16.59 6.81
N PRO A 69 9.42 -17.50 6.75
CA PRO A 69 10.63 -17.27 5.98
C PRO A 69 10.32 -17.20 4.47
N CYS A 70 10.96 -16.26 3.79
CA CYS A 70 10.72 -15.94 2.37
C CYS A 70 12.03 -15.99 1.56
N CYS A 71 11.89 -16.19 0.25
CA CYS A 71 13.03 -16.11 -0.67
C CYS A 71 13.50 -14.67 -0.84
N GLY A 72 14.80 -14.40 -0.63
CA GLY A 72 15.40 -13.06 -0.78
C GLY A 72 15.49 -12.53 -2.22
N ILE A 73 14.97 -13.27 -3.21
CA ILE A 73 14.89 -12.82 -4.62
C ILE A 73 13.46 -12.44 -5.00
N CYS A 74 12.51 -13.38 -4.83
CA CYS A 74 11.12 -13.16 -5.26
C CYS A 74 10.19 -12.75 -4.11
N TRP A 75 10.70 -12.68 -2.88
CA TRP A 75 9.96 -12.27 -1.68
C TRP A 75 8.72 -13.09 -1.36
N ARG A 76 8.59 -14.28 -1.97
CA ARG A 76 7.48 -15.20 -1.72
C ARG A 76 7.83 -16.16 -0.57
N PRO A 77 6.84 -16.57 0.25
CA PRO A 77 7.03 -17.55 1.33
C PRO A 77 7.57 -18.89 0.84
N TYR A 78 8.48 -19.50 1.58
CA TYR A 78 8.90 -20.87 1.28
C TYR A 78 7.76 -21.87 1.53
N GLN A 79 7.67 -22.89 0.68
CA GLN A 79 6.63 -23.93 0.75
C GLN A 79 7.23 -25.28 0.36
N ASN A 80 6.61 -26.38 0.78
CA ASN A 80 6.99 -27.71 0.35
C ASN A 80 6.36 -28.04 -1.02
N ASN A 81 6.61 -27.19 -2.03
CA ASN A 81 6.23 -27.41 -3.42
C ASN A 81 7.41 -27.08 -4.35
N GLU A 82 7.41 -27.65 -5.55
CA GLU A 82 8.54 -27.58 -6.50
C GLU A 82 9.00 -26.14 -6.79
N ALA A 83 8.11 -25.15 -6.79
CA ALA A 83 8.49 -23.77 -7.07
C ALA A 83 9.14 -23.05 -5.87
N MET A 84 8.65 -23.32 -4.65
CA MET A 84 8.98 -22.59 -3.43
C MET A 84 9.77 -23.41 -2.41
N ILE A 85 10.24 -24.61 -2.76
CA ILE A 85 11.16 -25.38 -1.91
C ILE A 85 12.47 -24.59 -1.73
N PRO A 86 12.92 -24.34 -0.49
CA PRO A 86 14.20 -23.71 -0.20
C PRO A 86 15.36 -24.68 -0.46
N ARG A 87 16.33 -24.29 -1.29
CA ARG A 87 17.56 -25.02 -1.60
C ARG A 87 18.77 -24.27 -1.03
N ILE A 88 19.65 -24.98 -0.34
CA ILE A 88 20.84 -24.43 0.30
C ILE A 88 22.00 -24.44 -0.71
N LEU A 89 22.65 -23.29 -0.89
CA LEU A 89 23.87 -23.13 -1.67
C LEU A 89 25.11 -23.52 -0.86
N SER A 90 26.25 -23.76 -1.50
CA SER A 90 27.52 -24.08 -0.82
C SER A 90 27.95 -23.01 0.20
N CYS A 91 27.55 -21.76 0.00
CA CYS A 91 27.81 -20.66 0.95
C CYS A 91 26.84 -20.58 2.13
N GLY A 92 25.81 -21.43 2.17
CA GLY A 92 24.79 -21.43 3.22
C GLY A 92 23.58 -20.55 2.93
N HIS A 93 23.65 -19.63 1.97
CA HIS A 93 22.48 -18.89 1.51
C HIS A 93 21.43 -19.82 0.91
N THR A 94 20.15 -19.45 1.07
CA THR A 94 19.02 -20.25 0.61
C THR A 94 18.24 -19.53 -0.47
N LEU A 95 17.94 -20.22 -1.57
CA LEU A 95 17.07 -19.72 -2.64
C LEU A 95 15.85 -20.63 -2.78
N CYS A 96 14.70 -20.11 -3.25
CA CYS A 96 13.65 -21.02 -3.68
C CYS A 96 14.05 -21.67 -5.00
N GLU A 97 13.60 -22.91 -5.23
CA GLU A 97 13.95 -23.70 -6.41
C GLU A 97 13.65 -22.96 -7.72
N SER A 98 12.49 -22.28 -7.83
CA SER A 98 12.15 -21.49 -9.03
C SER A 98 13.12 -20.32 -9.28
N CYS A 99 13.66 -19.66 -8.25
CA CYS A 99 14.67 -18.63 -8.44
C CYS A 99 16.05 -19.23 -8.69
N GLY A 100 16.38 -20.35 -8.03
CA GLY A 100 17.59 -21.10 -8.30
C GLY A 100 17.67 -21.52 -9.77
N LEU A 101 16.57 -22.03 -10.33
CA LEU A 101 16.49 -22.46 -11.74
C LEU A 101 16.78 -21.31 -12.72
N LYS A 102 16.34 -20.09 -12.39
CA LYS A 102 16.61 -18.90 -13.21
C LYS A 102 18.07 -18.44 -13.15
N LEU A 103 18.75 -18.68 -12.03
CA LEU A 103 20.15 -18.32 -11.82
C LEU A 103 21.12 -19.44 -12.20
N ALA A 104 20.62 -20.66 -12.37
CA ALA A 104 21.40 -21.83 -12.74
C ALA A 104 22.13 -21.62 -14.08
N LYS A 105 23.40 -22.02 -14.09
CA LYS A 105 24.21 -22.24 -15.29
C LYS A 105 24.33 -23.75 -15.52
N SER A 106 25.00 -24.15 -16.60
CA SER A 106 25.09 -25.55 -17.04
C SER A 106 25.56 -26.53 -15.96
N SER A 107 26.45 -26.12 -15.06
CA SER A 107 27.04 -26.99 -14.02
C SER A 107 27.11 -26.37 -12.63
N TYR A 108 26.66 -25.13 -12.45
CA TYR A 108 26.70 -24.44 -11.16
C TYR A 108 25.63 -23.36 -11.06
N VAL A 109 25.32 -22.92 -9.85
CA VAL A 109 24.58 -21.69 -9.58
C VAL A 109 25.48 -20.74 -8.81
N GLU A 110 25.51 -19.48 -9.22
CA GLU A 110 26.23 -18.42 -8.51
C GLU A 110 25.28 -17.76 -7.53
N CYS A 111 25.68 -17.67 -6.26
CA CYS A 111 24.88 -17.03 -5.24
C CYS A 111 24.71 -15.53 -5.55
N PRO A 112 23.49 -14.99 -5.55
CA PRO A 112 23.26 -13.56 -5.85
C PRO A 112 23.72 -12.62 -4.73
N PHE A 113 24.01 -13.14 -3.53
CA PHE A 113 24.36 -12.34 -2.35
C PHE A 113 25.87 -12.21 -2.15
N ASP A 114 26.62 -13.29 -2.34
CA ASP A 114 28.07 -13.36 -2.07
C ASP A 114 28.90 -13.89 -3.27
N ARG A 115 28.24 -14.20 -4.40
CA ARG A 115 28.86 -14.68 -5.66
C ARG A 115 29.62 -16.00 -5.54
N ILE A 116 29.44 -16.75 -4.46
CA ILE A 116 30.03 -18.08 -4.30
C ILE A 116 29.30 -19.06 -5.21
N LYS A 117 30.07 -19.84 -5.99
CA LYS A 117 29.55 -20.84 -6.93
C LYS A 117 29.25 -22.15 -6.21
N THR A 118 28.04 -22.66 -6.41
CA THR A 118 27.58 -23.96 -5.93
C THR A 118 27.50 -24.92 -7.11
N PRO A 119 28.35 -25.96 -7.19
CA PRO A 119 28.25 -26.99 -8.22
C PRO A 119 26.90 -27.71 -8.17
N MET A 120 26.39 -28.11 -9.34
CA MET A 120 25.14 -28.87 -9.48
C MET A 120 25.39 -30.14 -10.32
N PHE A 121 24.69 -31.22 -9.97
CA PHE A 121 24.78 -32.50 -10.68
C PHE A 121 23.64 -32.68 -11.69
N PHE A 122 23.43 -33.89 -12.21
CA PHE A 122 22.47 -34.21 -13.30
C PHE A 122 21.06 -33.60 -13.13
N ASN A 123 20.58 -33.38 -11.90
CA ASN A 123 19.26 -32.80 -11.63
C ASN A 123 19.29 -31.28 -11.36
N GLY A 124 20.38 -30.59 -11.68
CA GLY A 124 20.51 -29.14 -11.52
C GLY A 124 20.24 -28.67 -10.09
N ILE A 125 19.43 -27.61 -9.94
CA ILE A 125 19.05 -27.03 -8.64
C ILE A 125 18.36 -28.04 -7.71
N GLN A 126 17.63 -29.02 -8.28
CA GLN A 126 16.92 -30.02 -7.50
C GLN A 126 17.86 -30.99 -6.78
N SER A 127 19.11 -31.10 -7.24
CA SER A 127 20.17 -31.88 -6.57
C SER A 127 20.68 -31.23 -5.29
N LEU A 128 20.41 -29.93 -5.07
CA LEU A 128 20.86 -29.22 -3.87
C LEU A 128 20.01 -29.60 -2.65
N PRO A 129 20.61 -29.63 -1.45
CA PRO A 129 19.88 -30.00 -0.24
C PRO A 129 18.72 -29.03 0.06
N LYS A 130 17.58 -29.59 0.48
CA LYS A 130 16.43 -28.81 0.95
C LYS A 130 16.73 -28.21 2.33
N ASN A 131 16.31 -26.98 2.57
CA ASN A 131 16.37 -26.38 3.90
C ASN A 131 15.14 -26.76 4.73
N PHE A 132 15.19 -27.92 5.39
CA PHE A 132 14.07 -28.42 6.20
C PHE A 132 13.75 -27.52 7.41
N THR A 133 14.76 -26.85 8.00
CA THR A 133 14.55 -25.90 9.10
C THR A 133 13.64 -24.74 8.67
N ILE A 134 13.92 -24.16 7.49
CA ILE A 134 13.08 -23.10 6.93
C ILE A 134 11.66 -23.62 6.60
N LEU A 135 11.55 -24.84 6.06
CA LEU A 135 10.24 -25.45 5.79
C LEU A 135 9.42 -25.66 7.07
N GLN A 136 10.05 -26.10 8.18
CA GLN A 136 9.40 -26.24 9.47
C GLN A 136 8.91 -24.89 10.01
N LEU A 137 9.76 -23.85 9.97
CA LEU A 137 9.39 -22.49 10.41
C LEU A 137 8.26 -21.89 9.56
N ALA A 138 8.27 -22.14 8.25
CA ALA A 138 7.21 -21.73 7.33
C ALA A 138 5.87 -22.42 7.62
N ASN A 139 5.88 -23.63 8.17
CA ASN A 139 4.67 -24.34 8.56
C ASN A 139 4.14 -23.86 9.92
N VAL A 140 5.02 -23.59 10.89
CA VAL A 140 4.64 -23.06 12.21
C VAL A 140 3.97 -21.69 12.08
N SER A 141 4.51 -20.81 11.22
CA SER A 141 3.97 -19.46 11.01
C SER A 141 2.58 -19.42 10.36
N ARG A 142 2.08 -20.55 9.83
CA ARG A 142 0.72 -20.68 9.26
C ARG A 142 -0.32 -21.17 10.27
N GLN A 143 0.11 -21.63 11.44
CA GLN A 143 -0.76 -22.20 12.48
C GLN A 143 -1.00 -21.25 13.67
N SER A 144 -0.29 -20.12 13.69
CA SER A 144 -0.39 -19.05 14.70
C SER A 144 -1.19 -17.87 14.18
#